data_AF-A0A842L025-F1
#
_entry.id   AF-A0A842L025-F1
#
_cell.length_a   1.000
_cell.length_b   1.000
_cell.length_c   1.000
_cell.angle_alpha   90.00
_cell.angle_beta   90.00
_cell.angle_gamma   90.00
#
_symmetry.space_group_name_H-M   'P 1'
#
loop_
_entity.id
_entity.type
_entity.pdbx_description
1 polymer ?
#
loop_
_entity_poly.entity_id
_entity_poly.type
_entity_poly.pdbx_seq_one_letter_code
_entity_poly.pdbx_strand_id
1 'polypeptide(L)'
;MSKNKNSTVKEKIQSYKRSSIKIVSYLIVLIVIVVILNYFFRWSTYEEIPENLKQYSNIILLINPYIIYVYAALVFGFGYLITNTISGIVYRYFIRLTDYPTASTFRTLTKIVGIGVLLTVVASILNVNPATALTIGSFGGLVVGFATQTVLSHLIAGIFILITKPFTFGDVITISGQTGVVKEIRLMHLVLDSLDGSSEILIPCGNVITQILLKRKPPMQVKPIKTLLVLEEPPKSVKTGTVLTLKGKLVEAESGKPIPNMIIKIFDEDISRDALLATGNTDENGVFVINWQARTTDLFDNTVELYAKFEGTDDYRQSKSDVYVIEVV
;
A
#
# COMPACT_ATOMS: atom_id res chain seq x y z
N MET A 1 17.17 42.02 10.31
CA MET A 1 17.09 40.53 10.35
C MET A 1 17.75 39.80 9.16
N SER A 2 18.04 40.44 8.02
CA SER A 2 18.64 39.79 6.82
C SER A 2 20.15 39.43 6.94
N LYS A 3 20.94 40.19 7.71
CA LYS A 3 22.41 40.01 7.83
C LYS A 3 22.83 38.68 8.46
N ASN A 4 21.99 38.09 9.33
CA ASN A 4 22.32 36.88 10.09
C ASN A 4 22.11 35.56 9.29
N LYS A 5 21.26 35.56 8.26
CA LYS A 5 21.04 34.37 7.41
C LYS A 5 22.20 34.16 6.42
N ASN A 6 22.83 35.25 5.97
CA ASN A 6 23.94 35.22 5.02
C ASN A 6 25.28 34.81 5.66
N SER A 7 25.50 35.11 6.95
CA SER A 7 26.67 34.61 7.70
C SER A 7 26.60 33.10 7.91
N THR A 8 25.44 32.57 8.30
CA THR A 8 25.27 31.12 8.51
C THR A 8 25.42 30.32 7.22
N VAL A 9 24.96 30.85 6.08
CA VAL A 9 25.12 30.17 4.78
C VAL A 9 26.59 30.17 4.34
N LYS A 10 27.34 31.26 4.55
CA LYS A 10 28.77 31.34 4.23
C LYS A 10 29.62 30.39 5.07
N GLU A 11 29.38 30.34 6.38
CA GLU A 11 30.07 29.40 7.29
C GLU A 11 29.81 27.93 6.90
N LYS A 12 28.58 27.62 6.46
CA LYS A 12 28.18 26.29 6.02
C LYS A 12 28.87 25.88 4.71
N ILE A 13 28.93 26.75 3.71
CA ILE A 13 29.67 26.49 2.46
C ILE A 13 31.16 26.28 2.77
N GLN A 14 31.69 27.06 3.70
CA GLN A 14 33.09 26.98 4.11
C GLN A 14 33.42 25.66 4.83
N SER A 15 32.50 25.08 5.62
CA SER A 15 32.72 23.79 6.29
C SER A 15 32.75 22.60 5.32
N TYR A 16 31.90 22.59 4.31
CA TYR A 16 31.92 21.56 3.25
C TYR A 16 33.18 21.67 2.42
N LYS A 17 33.51 22.89 1.97
CA LYS A 17 34.71 23.17 1.19
C LYS A 17 35.97 22.70 1.93
N ARG A 18 36.08 22.94 3.25
CA ARG A 18 37.20 22.44 4.07
C ARG A 18 37.33 20.92 4.08
N SER A 19 36.22 20.18 4.05
CA SER A 19 36.24 18.72 4.11
C SER A 19 36.56 18.08 2.76
N SER A 20 36.03 18.66 1.68
CA SER A 20 36.42 18.27 0.31
C SER A 20 37.90 18.57 0.05
N ILE A 21 38.41 19.70 0.53
CA ILE A 21 39.85 20.03 0.45
C ILE A 21 40.69 18.97 1.18
N LYS A 22 40.27 18.50 2.36
CA LYS A 22 40.98 17.43 3.08
C LYS A 22 41.07 16.14 2.27
N ILE A 23 39.96 15.68 1.68
CA ILE A 23 39.95 14.47 0.84
C ILE A 23 40.92 14.61 -0.33
N VAL A 24 40.85 15.74 -1.05
CA VAL A 24 41.75 16.02 -2.17
C VAL A 24 43.20 16.05 -1.69
N SER A 25 43.49 16.69 -0.56
CA SER A 25 44.84 16.71 0.01
C SER A 25 45.34 15.32 0.37
N TYR A 26 44.50 14.44 0.94
CA TYR A 26 44.86 13.07 1.24
C TYR A 26 45.17 12.26 -0.02
N LEU A 27 44.39 12.45 -1.08
CA LEU A 27 44.64 11.79 -2.38
C LEU A 27 45.93 12.29 -3.02
N ILE A 28 46.17 13.60 -3.04
CA ILE A 28 47.40 14.18 -3.60
C ILE A 28 48.61 13.67 -2.83
N VAL A 29 48.57 13.71 -1.50
CA VAL A 29 49.68 13.21 -0.66
C VAL A 29 49.92 11.73 -0.91
N LEU A 30 48.85 10.90 -0.97
CA LEU A 30 48.98 9.48 -1.27
C LEU A 30 49.62 9.25 -2.65
N ILE A 31 49.15 9.97 -3.69
CA ILE A 31 49.70 9.86 -5.05
C ILE A 31 51.17 10.25 -5.07
N VAL A 32 51.55 11.36 -4.43
CA VAL A 32 52.95 11.80 -4.36
C VAL A 32 53.81 10.76 -3.66
N ILE A 33 53.35 10.20 -2.52
CA ILE A 33 54.07 9.13 -1.82
C ILE A 33 54.23 7.90 -2.73
N VAL A 34 53.17 7.49 -3.42
CA VAL A 34 53.19 6.33 -4.32
C VAL A 34 54.15 6.56 -5.50
N VAL A 35 54.15 7.76 -6.09
CA VAL A 35 55.07 8.12 -7.18
C VAL A 35 56.52 8.09 -6.70
N ILE A 36 56.81 8.61 -5.51
CA ILE A 36 58.14 8.56 -4.90
C ILE A 36 58.56 7.10 -4.66
N LEU A 37 57.69 6.29 -4.05
CA LEU A 37 57.98 4.88 -3.82
C LEU A 37 58.25 4.14 -5.13
N ASN A 38 57.46 4.39 -6.16
CA ASN A 38 57.66 3.79 -7.48
C ASN A 38 58.98 4.27 -8.12
N TYR A 39 59.35 5.54 -7.96
CA TYR A 39 60.64 6.03 -8.47
C TYR A 39 61.84 5.30 -7.85
N PHE A 40 61.80 5.03 -6.54
CA PHE A 40 62.92 4.42 -5.82
C PHE A 40 62.90 2.89 -5.76
N PHE A 41 61.74 2.24 -5.82
CA PHE A 41 61.57 0.81 -5.51
C PHE A 41 60.90 0.01 -6.63
N ARG A 42 60.78 0.54 -7.85
CA ARG A 42 60.22 -0.21 -8.98
C ARG A 42 61.13 -1.34 -9.48
N TRP A 43 62.43 -1.27 -9.19
CA TRP A 43 63.41 -2.21 -9.74
C TRP A 43 63.18 -3.61 -9.19
N SER A 44 62.75 -4.51 -10.06
CA SER A 44 62.37 -5.88 -9.71
C SER A 44 63.41 -6.92 -10.11
N THR A 45 64.30 -6.58 -11.03
CA THR A 45 65.38 -7.42 -11.55
C THR A 45 66.72 -6.71 -11.46
N TYR A 46 67.83 -7.47 -11.45
CA TYR A 46 69.18 -6.89 -11.37
C TYR A 46 69.48 -5.92 -12.52
N GLU A 47 68.97 -6.22 -13.72
CA GLU A 47 69.18 -5.41 -14.94
C GLU A 47 68.47 -4.06 -14.88
N GLU A 48 67.36 -3.96 -14.14
CA GLU A 48 66.61 -2.71 -13.94
C GLU A 48 67.29 -1.75 -12.95
N ILE A 49 68.25 -2.23 -12.15
CA ILE A 49 68.89 -1.45 -11.11
C ILE A 49 69.91 -0.48 -11.75
N PRO A 50 69.84 0.83 -11.46
CA PRO A 50 70.81 1.81 -11.91
C PRO A 50 72.26 1.43 -11.60
N GLU A 51 73.20 1.71 -12.51
CA GLU A 51 74.61 1.32 -12.43
C GLU A 51 75.25 1.64 -11.06
N ASN A 52 74.95 2.82 -10.51
CA ASN A 52 75.44 3.30 -9.22
C ASN A 52 74.88 2.54 -8.00
N LEU A 53 73.77 1.82 -8.16
CA LEU A 53 73.07 1.08 -7.12
C LEU A 53 73.22 -0.44 -7.25
N LYS A 54 73.83 -0.95 -8.34
CA LYS A 54 74.07 -2.39 -8.55
C LYS A 54 74.85 -3.04 -7.41
N GLN A 55 75.76 -2.30 -6.75
CA GLN A 55 76.49 -2.77 -5.56
C GLN A 55 75.57 -3.17 -4.39
N TYR A 56 74.35 -2.62 -4.33
CA TYR A 56 73.34 -2.89 -3.30
C TYR A 56 72.23 -3.85 -3.77
N SER A 57 72.38 -4.48 -4.94
CA SER A 57 71.34 -5.29 -5.57
C SER A 57 70.78 -6.38 -4.67
N ASN A 58 71.64 -7.07 -3.91
CA ASN A 58 71.24 -8.13 -2.99
C ASN A 58 70.20 -7.64 -1.96
N ILE A 59 70.39 -6.43 -1.43
CA ILE A 59 69.49 -5.84 -0.43
C ILE A 59 68.20 -5.35 -1.10
N ILE A 60 68.32 -4.70 -2.26
CA ILE A 60 67.17 -4.18 -3.02
C ILE A 60 66.21 -5.33 -3.41
N LEU A 61 66.75 -6.40 -3.98
CA LEU A 61 65.96 -7.56 -4.41
C LEU A 61 65.35 -8.32 -3.22
N LEU A 62 66.02 -8.33 -2.06
CA LEU A 62 65.48 -8.91 -0.83
C LEU A 62 64.26 -8.14 -0.30
N ILE A 63 64.27 -6.80 -0.39
CA ILE A 63 63.20 -5.93 0.13
C ILE A 63 62.02 -5.83 -0.83
N ASN A 64 62.28 -5.88 -2.15
CA ASN A 64 61.27 -5.69 -3.19
C ASN A 64 59.93 -6.45 -2.98
N PRO A 65 59.88 -7.76 -2.63
CA PRO A 65 58.62 -8.46 -2.42
C PRO A 65 57.79 -7.90 -1.26
N TYR A 66 58.38 -7.18 -0.31
CA TYR A 66 57.68 -6.60 0.83
C TYR A 66 57.06 -5.21 0.55
N ILE A 67 57.44 -4.56 -0.57
CA ILE A 67 56.93 -3.23 -0.95
C ILE A 67 55.41 -3.22 -1.17
N ILE A 68 54.83 -4.34 -1.62
CA ILE A 68 53.38 -4.51 -1.78
C ILE A 68 52.61 -4.30 -0.47
N TYR A 69 53.16 -4.74 0.67
CA TYR A 69 52.53 -4.55 1.99
C TYR A 69 52.60 -3.09 2.43
N VAL A 70 53.65 -2.36 2.05
CA VAL A 70 53.77 -0.92 2.28
C VAL A 70 52.70 -0.16 1.49
N TYR A 71 52.49 -0.51 0.21
CA TYR A 71 51.40 0.07 -0.58
C TYR A 71 50.03 -0.23 0.03
N ALA A 72 49.78 -1.47 0.43
CA ALA A 72 48.54 -1.86 1.09
C ALA A 72 48.29 -1.07 2.39
N ALA A 73 49.32 -0.91 3.23
CA ALA A 73 49.23 -0.13 4.46
C ALA A 73 48.97 1.37 4.21
N LEU A 74 49.63 1.96 3.22
CA LEU A 74 49.40 3.35 2.83
C LEU A 74 47.98 3.56 2.32
N VAL A 75 47.52 2.72 1.39
CA VAL A 75 46.16 2.82 0.84
C VAL A 75 45.12 2.59 1.94
N PHE A 76 45.34 1.63 2.85
CA PHE A 76 44.47 1.44 4.00
C PHE A 76 44.42 2.68 4.91
N GLY A 77 45.59 3.23 5.27
CA GLY A 77 45.68 4.41 6.14
C GLY A 77 45.00 5.65 5.54
N PHE A 78 45.37 6.02 4.31
CA PHE A 78 44.77 7.17 3.62
C PHE A 78 43.30 6.92 3.27
N GLY A 79 42.94 5.70 2.85
CA GLY A 79 41.57 5.30 2.60
C GLY A 79 40.69 5.40 3.85
N TYR A 80 41.20 5.02 5.01
CA TYR A 80 40.50 5.18 6.29
C TYR A 80 40.26 6.66 6.63
N LEU A 81 41.27 7.52 6.44
CA LEU A 81 41.12 8.98 6.63
C LEU A 81 40.07 9.58 5.70
N ILE A 82 40.05 9.15 4.44
CA ILE A 82 39.07 9.55 3.43
C ILE A 82 37.67 9.10 3.86
N THR A 83 37.48 7.81 4.17
CA THR A 83 36.20 7.25 4.63
C THR A 83 35.67 7.96 5.87
N ASN A 84 36.53 8.23 6.86
CA ASN A 84 36.13 8.96 8.06
C ASN A 84 35.71 10.40 7.73
N THR A 85 36.40 11.07 6.79
CA THR A 85 36.05 12.42 6.34
C THR A 85 34.73 12.43 5.57
N ILE A 86 34.52 11.49 4.64
CA ILE A 86 33.27 11.30 3.91
C ILE A 86 32.11 11.07 4.88
N SER A 87 32.27 10.17 5.85
CA SER A 87 31.24 9.93 6.86
C SER A 87 30.87 11.19 7.65
N GLY A 88 31.85 12.07 7.93
CA GLY A 88 31.60 13.36 8.57
C GLY A 88 30.90 14.38 7.66
N ILE A 89 31.13 14.32 6.35
CA ILE A 89 30.37 15.12 5.35
C ILE A 89 28.92 14.65 5.33
N VAL A 90 28.68 13.33 5.25
CA VAL A 90 27.34 12.73 5.27
C VAL A 90 26.61 13.10 6.56
N TYR A 91 27.25 12.94 7.72
CA TYR A 91 26.68 13.34 9.01
C TYR A 91 26.22 14.80 9.01
N ARG A 92 27.06 15.73 8.56
CA ARG A 92 26.75 17.16 8.51
C ARG A 92 25.64 17.50 7.51
N TYR A 93 25.44 16.66 6.50
CA TYR A 93 24.32 16.78 5.57
C TYR A 93 23.02 16.32 6.24
N PHE A 94 23.02 15.11 6.82
CA PHE A 94 21.81 14.54 7.43
C PHE A 94 21.37 15.25 8.70
N ILE A 95 22.28 15.76 9.55
CA ILE A 95 21.89 16.52 10.76
C ILE A 95 21.10 17.80 10.46
N ARG A 96 21.06 18.23 9.19
CA ARG A 96 20.24 19.37 8.74
C ARG A 96 18.86 18.97 8.25
N LEU A 97 18.67 17.70 7.93
CA LEU A 97 17.44 17.16 7.35
C LEU A 97 16.67 16.30 8.36
N THR A 98 17.34 15.83 9.41
CA THR A 98 16.81 14.85 10.36
C THR A 98 17.46 15.04 11.75
N ASP A 99 16.97 14.29 12.73
CA ASP A 99 17.39 14.29 14.12
C ASP A 99 18.79 13.68 14.31
N TYR A 100 19.37 13.93 15.49
CA TYR A 100 20.74 13.49 15.82
C TYR A 100 20.94 11.96 15.74
N PRO A 101 20.07 11.12 16.33
CA PRO A 101 20.16 9.67 16.20
C PRO A 101 20.20 9.20 14.73
N THR A 102 19.27 9.67 13.91
CA THR A 102 19.17 9.28 12.50
C THR A 102 20.40 9.72 11.69
N ALA A 103 20.88 10.95 11.88
CA ALA A 103 22.09 11.43 11.23
C ALA A 103 23.34 10.62 11.62
N SER A 104 23.42 10.19 12.89
CA SER A 104 24.47 9.30 13.38
C SER A 104 24.41 7.93 12.70
N THR A 105 23.22 7.38 12.49
CA THR A 105 23.02 6.12 11.74
C THR A 105 23.58 6.21 10.32
N PHE A 106 23.28 7.29 9.59
CA PHE A 106 23.84 7.50 8.24
C PHE A 106 25.36 7.62 8.24
N ARG A 107 25.95 8.25 9.25
CA ARG A 107 27.41 8.30 9.42
C ARG A 107 28.00 6.90 9.57
N THR A 108 27.42 6.09 10.46
CA THR A 108 27.87 4.73 10.73
C THR A 108 27.72 3.84 9.51
N LEU A 109 26.58 3.90 8.81
CA LEU A 109 26.35 3.16 7.57
C LEU A 109 27.37 3.52 6.49
N THR A 110 27.63 4.81 6.31
CA THR A 110 28.66 5.29 5.37
C THR A 110 30.04 4.76 5.72
N LYS A 111 30.38 4.68 7.02
CA LYS A 111 31.66 4.10 7.46
C LYS A 111 31.73 2.60 7.16
N ILE A 112 30.68 1.83 7.48
CA ILE A 112 30.65 0.39 7.24
C ILE A 112 30.83 0.09 5.75
N VAL A 113 30.05 0.76 4.88
CA VAL A 113 30.16 0.61 3.42
C VAL A 113 31.53 1.06 2.92
N GLY A 114 32.02 2.22 3.38
CA GLY A 114 33.32 2.74 2.98
C GLY A 114 34.50 1.85 3.40
N ILE A 115 34.41 1.21 4.57
CA ILE A 115 35.41 0.22 5.01
C ILE A 115 35.32 -1.04 4.13
N GLY A 116 34.11 -1.51 3.80
CA GLY A 116 33.93 -2.64 2.88
C GLY A 116 34.61 -2.40 1.53
N VAL A 117 34.37 -1.24 0.91
CA VAL A 117 35.02 -0.84 -0.35
C VAL A 117 36.54 -0.73 -0.17
N LEU A 118 37.01 -0.13 0.92
CA LEU A 118 38.45 -0.01 1.20
C LEU A 118 39.13 -1.38 1.29
N LEU A 119 38.51 -2.35 1.97
CA LEU A 119 39.04 -3.71 2.07
C LEU A 119 39.12 -4.39 0.70
N THR A 120 38.15 -4.16 -0.19
CA THR A 120 38.21 -4.65 -1.58
C THR A 120 39.40 -4.07 -2.34
N VAL A 121 39.65 -2.76 -2.21
CA VAL A 121 40.81 -2.10 -2.84
C VAL A 121 42.13 -2.65 -2.29
N VAL A 122 42.24 -2.82 -0.97
CA VAL A 122 43.45 -3.39 -0.33
C VAL A 122 43.67 -4.84 -0.75
N ALA A 123 42.61 -5.65 -0.82
CA ALA A 123 42.70 -7.02 -1.32
C ALA A 123 43.21 -7.08 -2.77
N SER A 124 42.78 -6.14 -3.61
CA SER A 124 43.28 -6.01 -4.98
C SER A 124 44.77 -5.66 -5.03
N ILE A 125 45.27 -4.78 -4.15
CA ILE A 125 46.70 -4.44 -4.08
C ILE A 125 47.53 -5.65 -3.68
N LEU A 126 47.04 -6.45 -2.74
CA LEU A 126 47.72 -7.66 -2.27
C LEU A 126 47.64 -8.84 -3.25
N ASN A 127 47.07 -8.63 -4.46
CA ASN A 127 46.86 -9.67 -5.46
C ASN A 127 46.17 -10.92 -4.89
N VAL A 128 45.21 -10.72 -3.96
CA VAL A 128 44.43 -11.82 -3.40
C VAL A 128 43.73 -12.54 -4.55
N ASN A 129 43.85 -13.87 -4.58
CA ASN A 129 43.21 -14.70 -5.60
C ASN A 129 41.70 -14.34 -5.68
N PRO A 130 41.18 -13.98 -6.88
CA PRO A 130 39.77 -13.61 -7.05
C PRO A 130 38.80 -14.66 -6.52
N ALA A 131 39.13 -15.96 -6.62
CA ALA A 131 38.31 -17.04 -6.08
C ALA A 131 38.27 -17.04 -4.54
N THR A 132 39.40 -16.74 -3.87
CA THR A 132 39.46 -16.59 -2.41
C THR A 132 38.70 -15.36 -1.95
N ALA A 133 38.89 -14.22 -2.63
CA ALA A 133 38.15 -12.99 -2.35
C ALA A 133 36.65 -13.17 -2.53
N LEU A 134 36.22 -13.87 -3.59
CA LEU A 134 34.83 -14.20 -3.84
C LEU A 134 34.27 -15.13 -2.76
N THR A 135 35.02 -16.14 -2.33
CA THR A 135 34.59 -17.05 -1.25
C THR A 135 34.35 -16.29 0.06
N ILE A 136 35.30 -15.46 0.50
CA ILE A 136 35.18 -14.68 1.73
C ILE A 136 34.05 -13.64 1.61
N GLY A 137 33.99 -12.94 0.46
CA GLY A 137 32.96 -11.94 0.19
C GLY A 137 31.56 -12.54 0.15
N SER A 138 31.40 -13.74 -0.44
CA SER A 138 30.13 -14.45 -0.52
C SER A 138 29.64 -14.89 0.86
N PHE A 139 30.54 -15.42 1.70
CA PHE A 139 30.20 -15.77 3.07
C PHE A 139 29.81 -14.52 3.88
N GLY A 140 30.58 -13.43 3.77
CA GLY A 140 30.24 -12.16 4.41
C GLY A 140 28.89 -11.60 3.96
N GLY A 141 28.61 -11.64 2.66
CA GLY A 141 27.33 -11.24 2.07
C GLY A 141 26.16 -12.08 2.57
N LEU A 142 26.34 -13.40 2.69
CA LEU A 142 25.34 -14.32 3.22
C LEU A 142 25.03 -14.05 4.70
N VAL A 143 26.05 -13.83 5.53
CA VAL A 143 25.87 -13.48 6.94
C VAL A 143 25.08 -12.17 7.10
N VAL A 144 25.45 -11.14 6.34
CA VAL A 144 24.71 -9.86 6.33
C VAL A 144 23.28 -10.04 5.82
N GLY A 145 23.09 -10.88 4.79
CA GLY A 145 21.77 -11.22 4.25
C GLY A 145 20.88 -11.87 5.31
N PHE A 146 21.38 -12.88 6.03
CA PHE A 146 20.62 -13.52 7.11
C PHE A 146 20.34 -12.58 8.27
N ALA A 147 21.29 -11.73 8.65
CA ALA A 147 21.09 -10.75 9.72
C ALA A 147 20.00 -9.71 9.37
N THR A 148 19.81 -9.41 8.08
CA THR A 148 18.84 -8.40 7.61
C THR A 148 17.51 -8.98 7.14
N GLN A 149 17.39 -10.32 7.06
CA GLN A 149 16.25 -11.01 6.47
C GLN A 149 14.91 -10.58 7.07
N THR A 150 14.79 -10.53 8.40
CA THR A 150 13.54 -10.18 9.09
C THR A 150 13.12 -8.73 8.82
N VAL A 151 14.08 -7.80 8.85
CA VAL A 151 13.83 -6.38 8.59
C VAL A 151 13.34 -6.17 7.15
N LEU A 152 13.98 -6.84 6.19
CA LEU A 152 13.59 -6.79 4.79
C LEU A 152 12.21 -7.43 4.55
N SER A 153 11.90 -8.53 5.24
CA SER A 153 10.57 -9.16 5.19
C SER A 153 9.46 -8.20 5.61
N HIS A 154 9.64 -7.47 6.72
CA HIS A 154 8.68 -6.47 7.17
C HIS A 154 8.54 -5.29 6.20
N LEU A 155 9.65 -4.82 5.63
CA LEU A 155 9.65 -3.76 4.61
C LEU A 155 8.85 -4.16 3.37
N ILE A 156 9.13 -5.34 2.81
CA ILE A 156 8.45 -5.86 1.62
C ILE A 156 6.96 -6.06 1.92
N ALA A 157 6.63 -6.61 3.09
CA ALA A 157 5.25 -6.79 3.52
C ALA A 157 4.48 -5.46 3.62
N GLY A 158 5.11 -4.41 4.17
CA GLY A 158 4.49 -3.08 4.24
C GLY A 158 4.21 -2.49 2.85
N ILE A 159 5.18 -2.58 1.93
CA ILE A 159 4.99 -2.17 0.53
C ILE A 159 3.85 -2.96 -0.12
N PHE A 160 3.80 -4.27 0.08
CA PHE A 160 2.76 -5.13 -0.46
C PHE A 160 1.35 -4.74 0.04
N ILE A 161 1.21 -4.49 1.34
CA ILE A 161 -0.06 -4.04 1.94
C ILE A 161 -0.48 -2.68 1.35
N LEU A 162 0.46 -1.74 1.18
CA LEU A 162 0.18 -0.43 0.60
C LEU A 162 -0.31 -0.51 -0.86
N ILE A 163 0.19 -1.48 -1.63
CA ILE A 163 -0.21 -1.71 -3.02
C ILE A 163 -1.57 -2.42 -3.09
N THR A 164 -1.73 -3.50 -2.34
CA THR A 164 -2.93 -4.36 -2.43
C THR A 164 -4.12 -3.80 -1.66
N LYS A 165 -3.88 -2.94 -0.66
CA LYS A 165 -4.89 -2.30 0.20
C LYS A 165 -6.03 -3.24 0.62
N PRO A 166 -5.72 -4.40 1.26
CA PRO A 166 -6.75 -5.36 1.69
C PRO A 166 -7.72 -4.77 2.73
N PHE A 167 -7.26 -3.73 3.43
CA PHE A 167 -8.04 -2.91 4.35
C PHE A 167 -7.64 -1.44 4.16
N THR A 168 -8.53 -0.56 4.58
CA THR A 168 -8.40 0.89 4.49
C THR A 168 -8.40 1.52 5.88
N PHE A 169 -8.01 2.80 5.94
CA PHE A 169 -8.16 3.61 7.14
C PHE A 169 -9.58 3.51 7.70
N GLY A 170 -9.71 3.34 9.02
CA GLY A 170 -10.99 3.23 9.71
C GLY A 170 -11.60 1.83 9.74
N ASP A 171 -11.06 0.85 9.02
CA ASP A 171 -11.53 -0.53 9.12
C ASP A 171 -11.23 -1.10 10.51
N VAL A 172 -12.18 -1.84 11.09
CA VAL A 172 -11.95 -2.64 12.30
C VAL A 172 -11.44 -4.01 11.87
N ILE A 173 -10.23 -4.34 12.31
CA ILE A 173 -9.58 -5.61 11.98
C ILE A 173 -9.04 -6.31 13.22
N THR A 174 -8.93 -7.62 13.14
CA THR A 174 -8.27 -8.46 14.15
C THR A 174 -7.10 -9.21 13.52
N ILE A 175 -5.91 -9.05 14.08
CA ILE A 175 -4.66 -9.69 13.65
C ILE A 175 -3.87 -10.09 14.91
N SER A 176 -3.27 -11.29 14.93
CA SER A 176 -2.53 -11.80 16.10
C SER A 176 -3.34 -11.81 17.41
N GLY A 177 -4.67 -11.93 17.33
CA GLY A 177 -5.56 -11.84 18.50
C GLY A 177 -5.77 -10.41 19.04
N GLN A 178 -5.17 -9.40 18.43
CA GLN A 178 -5.36 -7.98 18.75
C GLN A 178 -6.40 -7.37 17.81
N THR A 179 -7.39 -6.68 18.37
CA THR A 179 -8.46 -6.02 17.60
C THR A 179 -8.35 -4.51 17.75
N GLY A 180 -8.41 -3.79 16.63
CA GLY A 180 -8.34 -2.34 16.64
C GLY A 180 -8.80 -1.71 15.33
N VAL A 181 -8.87 -0.40 15.33
CA VAL A 181 -9.20 0.42 14.15
C VAL A 181 -7.91 0.75 13.40
N VAL A 182 -7.89 0.54 12.09
CA VAL A 182 -6.73 0.88 11.26
C VAL A 182 -6.51 2.39 11.26
N LYS A 183 -5.41 2.81 11.88
CA LYS A 183 -4.99 4.22 11.96
C LYS A 183 -4.05 4.60 10.83
N GLU A 184 -3.00 3.81 10.60
CA GLU A 184 -2.08 4.06 9.49
C GLU A 184 -1.26 2.83 9.16
N ILE A 185 -0.78 2.78 7.92
CA ILE A 185 0.12 1.74 7.42
C ILE A 185 1.49 2.40 7.26
N ARG A 186 2.41 2.14 8.20
CA ARG A 186 3.81 2.55 8.08
C ARG A 186 4.58 1.51 7.26
N LEU A 187 5.80 1.86 6.91
CA LEU A 187 6.64 1.05 6.02
C LEU A 187 6.94 -0.37 6.56
N MET A 188 7.10 -0.52 7.88
CA MET A 188 7.39 -1.81 8.53
C MET A 188 6.35 -2.24 9.56
N HIS A 189 5.43 -1.34 9.93
CA HIS A 189 4.44 -1.59 10.98
C HIS A 189 3.06 -1.12 10.54
N LEU A 190 2.05 -1.91 10.85
CA LEU A 190 0.66 -1.50 10.86
C LEU A 190 0.33 -0.93 12.23
N VAL A 191 -0.28 0.26 12.27
CA VAL A 191 -0.71 0.91 13.50
C VAL A 191 -2.21 0.79 13.63
N LEU A 192 -2.67 0.13 14.69
CA LEU A 192 -4.07 0.07 15.06
C LEU A 192 -4.29 0.90 16.33
N ASP A 193 -5.36 1.70 16.38
CA ASP A 193 -5.84 2.24 17.64
C ASP A 193 -6.71 1.16 18.32
N SER A 194 -6.44 0.91 19.60
CA SER A 194 -7.26 -0.01 20.41
C SER A 194 -8.73 0.46 20.47
N LEU A 195 -9.67 -0.47 20.63
CA LEU A 195 -11.11 -0.16 20.65
C LEU A 195 -11.53 0.79 21.80
N ASP A 196 -10.74 0.82 22.87
CA ASP A 196 -10.91 1.73 24.01
C ASP A 196 -10.19 3.08 23.82
N GLY A 197 -9.43 3.26 22.73
CA GLY A 197 -8.67 4.46 22.41
C GLY A 197 -7.49 4.74 23.36
N SER A 198 -7.13 3.80 24.23
CA SER A 198 -6.11 4.02 25.26
C SER A 198 -4.66 3.80 24.79
N SER A 199 -4.48 3.08 23.69
CA SER A 199 -3.17 2.64 23.21
C SER A 199 -3.11 2.41 21.70
N GLU A 200 -1.90 2.58 21.15
CA GLU A 200 -1.55 2.19 19.79
C GLU A 200 -0.94 0.78 19.78
N ILE A 201 -1.45 -0.08 18.91
CA ILE A 201 -0.96 -1.45 18.69
C ILE A 201 -0.12 -1.44 17.42
N LEU A 202 1.19 -1.65 17.57
CA LEU A 202 2.16 -1.70 16.47
C LEU A 202 2.40 -3.16 16.07
N ILE A 203 1.90 -3.56 14.91
CA ILE A 203 2.05 -4.92 14.38
C ILE A 203 3.08 -4.89 13.24
N PRO A 204 4.18 -5.65 13.30
CA PRO A 204 5.11 -5.76 12.18
C PRO A 204 4.40 -6.24 10.92
N CYS A 205 4.56 -5.55 9.80
CA CYS A 205 3.83 -5.84 8.57
C CYS A 205 4.05 -7.29 8.07
N GLY A 206 5.20 -7.89 8.34
CA GLY A 206 5.45 -9.31 8.01
C GLY A 206 4.48 -10.27 8.71
N ASN A 207 4.03 -9.93 9.92
CA ASN A 207 3.04 -10.73 10.65
C ASN A 207 1.63 -10.54 10.07
N VAL A 208 1.33 -9.36 9.55
CA VAL A 208 0.02 -9.03 8.95
C VAL A 208 -0.27 -9.89 7.72
N ILE A 209 0.74 -10.11 6.86
CA ILE A 209 0.58 -10.89 5.62
C ILE A 209 0.60 -12.42 5.84
N THR A 210 1.16 -12.88 6.95
CA THR A 210 1.33 -14.32 7.25
C THR A 210 0.19 -14.88 8.10
N GLN A 211 -0.58 -14.02 8.75
CA GLN A 211 -1.66 -14.41 9.64
C GLN A 211 -3.05 -14.19 9.05
N ILE A 212 -4.03 -14.85 9.64
CA ILE A 212 -5.43 -14.66 9.30
C ILE A 212 -5.84 -13.24 9.69
N LEU A 213 -6.33 -12.49 8.70
CA LEU A 213 -6.88 -11.16 8.89
C LEU A 213 -8.40 -11.25 8.92
N LEU A 214 -9.00 -10.94 10.07
CA LEU A 214 -10.45 -10.82 10.19
C LEU A 214 -10.83 -9.35 10.00
N LYS A 215 -11.53 -9.06 8.90
CA LYS A 215 -12.09 -7.74 8.63
C LYS A 215 -13.58 -7.76 8.94
N ARG A 216 -14.03 -6.84 9.81
CA ARG A 216 -15.46 -6.72 10.11
C ARG A 216 -16.18 -6.13 8.90
N LYS A 217 -17.20 -6.83 8.40
CA LYS A 217 -18.10 -6.28 7.36
C LYS A 217 -19.15 -5.39 8.02
N PRO A 218 -19.59 -4.30 7.37
CA PRO A 218 -20.80 -3.62 7.78
C PRO A 218 -21.96 -4.63 7.80
N PRO A 219 -22.99 -4.42 8.65
CA PRO A 219 -24.17 -5.27 8.66
C PRO A 219 -24.72 -5.38 7.23
N MET A 220 -24.95 -6.60 6.77
CA MET A 220 -25.59 -6.81 5.47
C MET A 220 -26.96 -6.17 5.51
N GLN A 221 -27.19 -5.16 4.68
CA GLN A 221 -28.56 -4.75 4.36
C GLN A 221 -29.16 -5.87 3.51
N VAL A 222 -30.11 -6.62 4.08
CA VAL A 222 -30.85 -7.64 3.32
C VAL A 222 -31.60 -6.89 2.23
N LYS A 223 -31.29 -7.19 0.97
CA LYS A 223 -32.00 -6.56 -0.16
C LYS A 223 -33.44 -7.08 -0.17
N PRO A 224 -34.47 -6.22 -0.24
CA PRO A 224 -35.85 -6.68 -0.24
C PRO A 224 -36.11 -7.59 -1.45
N ILE A 225 -36.85 -8.67 -1.20
CA ILE A 225 -37.17 -9.75 -2.15
C ILE A 225 -37.99 -9.16 -3.29
N LYS A 226 -37.66 -9.49 -4.54
CA LYS A 226 -38.46 -9.07 -5.70
C LYS A 226 -39.84 -9.74 -5.64
N THR A 227 -40.88 -8.97 -5.86
CA THR A 227 -42.26 -9.47 -5.92
C THR A 227 -42.79 -9.45 -7.34
N LEU A 228 -43.71 -10.36 -7.63
CA LEU A 228 -44.51 -10.42 -8.85
C LEU A 228 -45.97 -10.27 -8.45
N LEU A 229 -46.62 -9.24 -8.98
CA LEU A 229 -48.03 -8.96 -8.77
C LEU A 229 -48.77 -9.21 -10.09
N VAL A 230 -49.69 -10.16 -10.06
CA VAL A 230 -50.54 -10.50 -11.22
C VAL A 230 -51.96 -10.13 -10.89
N LEU A 231 -52.61 -9.37 -11.77
CA LEU A 231 -54.04 -9.10 -11.75
C LEU A 231 -54.69 -9.97 -12.84
N GLU A 232 -55.74 -10.71 -12.49
CA GLU A 232 -56.51 -11.49 -13.47
C GLU A 232 -57.25 -10.54 -14.43
N GLU A 233 -57.30 -10.91 -15.71
CA GLU A 233 -57.92 -10.06 -16.75
C GLU A 233 -59.41 -9.83 -16.42
N PRO A 234 -59.83 -8.58 -16.18
CA PRO A 234 -61.23 -8.24 -15.92
C PRO A 234 -62.06 -8.26 -17.21
N PRO A 235 -63.41 -8.27 -17.13
CA PRO A 235 -64.24 -8.17 -18.32
C PRO A 235 -63.99 -6.86 -19.07
N LYS A 236 -64.01 -6.93 -20.40
CA LYS A 236 -63.75 -5.77 -21.28
C LYS A 236 -64.80 -4.67 -21.20
N SER A 237 -66.01 -4.98 -20.74
CA SER A 237 -67.09 -4.01 -20.56
C SER A 237 -67.97 -4.35 -19.37
N VAL A 238 -68.44 -3.33 -18.65
CA VAL A 238 -69.26 -3.47 -17.45
C VAL A 238 -70.29 -2.34 -17.36
N LYS A 239 -71.49 -2.65 -16.85
CA LYS A 239 -72.51 -1.61 -16.61
C LYS A 239 -72.16 -0.75 -15.40
N THR A 240 -72.37 0.55 -15.51
CA THR A 240 -72.22 1.50 -14.40
C THR A 240 -73.00 1.05 -13.15
N GLY A 241 -72.37 1.11 -11.99
CA GLY A 241 -72.94 0.70 -10.70
C GLY A 241 -72.80 -0.79 -10.37
N THR A 242 -72.32 -1.62 -11.30
CA THR A 242 -72.05 -3.05 -11.06
C THR A 242 -70.83 -3.23 -10.17
N VAL A 243 -70.90 -4.15 -9.21
CA VAL A 243 -69.74 -4.51 -8.37
C VAL A 243 -68.94 -5.57 -9.09
N LEU A 244 -67.70 -5.23 -9.44
CA LEU A 244 -66.75 -6.10 -10.10
C LEU A 244 -65.75 -6.64 -9.07
N THR A 245 -65.55 -7.95 -9.08
CA THR A 245 -64.61 -8.63 -8.19
C THR A 245 -63.28 -8.81 -8.91
N LEU A 246 -62.32 -7.94 -8.59
CA LEU A 246 -60.95 -7.99 -9.08
C LEU A 246 -60.16 -9.00 -8.26
N LYS A 247 -59.55 -9.98 -8.93
CA LYS A 247 -58.75 -11.02 -8.30
C LYS A 247 -57.35 -11.01 -8.84
N GLY A 248 -56.39 -11.41 -8.02
CA GLY A 248 -55.02 -11.56 -8.46
C GLY A 248 -54.16 -12.17 -7.38
N LYS A 249 -52.85 -12.22 -7.63
CA LYS A 249 -51.90 -12.88 -6.74
C LYS A 249 -50.62 -12.09 -6.60
N LEU A 250 -50.13 -11.98 -5.36
CA LEU A 250 -48.81 -11.49 -5.02
C LEU A 250 -47.92 -12.66 -4.59
N VAL A 251 -46.81 -12.84 -5.30
CA VAL A 251 -45.81 -13.88 -5.00
C VAL A 251 -44.40 -13.32 -5.02
N GLU A 252 -43.47 -14.03 -4.39
CA GLU A 252 -42.04 -13.82 -4.63
C GLU A 252 -41.70 -14.14 -6.09
N ALA A 253 -41.01 -13.23 -6.78
CA ALA A 253 -40.76 -13.35 -8.22
C ALA A 253 -39.87 -14.54 -8.60
N GLU A 254 -38.98 -14.98 -7.71
CA GLU A 254 -38.04 -16.07 -7.98
C GLU A 254 -38.52 -17.42 -7.43
N SER A 255 -39.04 -17.46 -6.20
CA SER A 255 -39.45 -18.70 -5.55
C SER A 255 -40.91 -19.09 -5.85
N GLY A 256 -41.74 -18.15 -6.29
CA GLY A 256 -43.18 -18.33 -6.47
C GLY A 256 -43.96 -18.46 -5.16
N LYS A 257 -43.32 -18.25 -3.99
CA LYS A 257 -43.99 -18.34 -2.69
C LYS A 257 -45.05 -17.24 -2.55
N PRO A 258 -46.24 -17.57 -2.02
CA PRO A 258 -47.28 -16.58 -1.76
C PRO A 258 -46.87 -15.59 -0.68
N ILE A 259 -47.26 -14.33 -0.85
CA ILE A 259 -46.98 -13.25 0.12
C ILE A 259 -48.31 -12.83 0.78
N PRO A 260 -48.59 -13.28 2.02
CA PRO A 260 -49.87 -13.04 2.66
C PRO A 260 -49.95 -11.70 3.41
N ASN A 261 -51.17 -11.28 3.72
CA ASN A 261 -51.49 -10.11 4.55
C ASN A 261 -50.94 -8.77 4.03
N MET A 262 -50.61 -8.67 2.75
CA MET A 262 -50.11 -7.44 2.13
C MET A 262 -51.23 -6.61 1.54
N ILE A 263 -51.10 -5.29 1.64
CA ILE A 263 -52.06 -4.34 1.07
C ILE A 263 -51.79 -4.19 -0.43
N ILE A 264 -52.81 -4.50 -1.23
CA ILE A 264 -52.86 -4.29 -2.67
C ILE A 264 -53.84 -3.16 -2.96
N LYS A 265 -53.40 -2.21 -3.77
CA LYS A 265 -54.18 -1.04 -4.19
C LYS A 265 -54.52 -1.18 -5.67
N ILE A 266 -55.77 -0.95 -6.03
CA ILE A 266 -56.22 -0.87 -7.43
C ILE A 266 -56.29 0.59 -7.83
N PHE A 267 -55.66 0.91 -8.94
CA PHE A 267 -55.60 2.26 -9.49
C PHE A 267 -56.22 2.32 -10.88
N ASP A 268 -56.70 3.51 -11.21
CA ASP A 268 -56.96 3.98 -12.58
C ASP A 268 -55.70 4.68 -13.10
N GLU A 269 -55.20 4.33 -14.28
CA GLU A 269 -53.99 4.95 -14.85
C GLU A 269 -54.34 6.24 -15.62
N ASP A 270 -54.25 7.37 -14.91
CA ASP A 270 -54.51 8.69 -15.48
C ASP A 270 -53.23 9.40 -15.94
N ILE A 271 -53.35 10.28 -16.95
CA ILE A 271 -52.22 11.11 -17.45
C ILE A 271 -51.58 11.97 -16.35
N SER A 272 -52.36 12.39 -15.35
CA SER A 272 -51.90 13.33 -14.32
C SER A 272 -51.61 12.65 -12.97
N ARG A 273 -52.57 11.92 -12.42
CA ARG A 273 -52.44 11.28 -11.11
C ARG A 273 -53.42 10.12 -10.99
N ASP A 274 -52.84 8.93 -10.90
CA ASP A 274 -53.59 7.68 -10.75
C ASP A 274 -54.60 7.74 -9.59
N ALA A 275 -55.87 7.50 -9.91
CA ALA A 275 -56.94 7.49 -8.93
C ALA A 275 -56.98 6.16 -8.16
N LEU A 276 -56.94 6.21 -6.82
CA LEU A 276 -57.14 5.00 -6.01
C LEU A 276 -58.60 4.57 -6.06
N LEU A 277 -58.86 3.41 -6.63
CA LEU A 277 -60.22 2.89 -6.83
C LEU A 277 -60.67 1.99 -5.69
N ALA A 278 -59.79 1.09 -5.26
CA ALA A 278 -60.07 0.15 -4.19
C ALA A 278 -58.78 -0.35 -3.53
N THR A 279 -58.91 -0.96 -2.36
CA THR A 279 -57.80 -1.55 -1.62
C THR A 279 -58.26 -2.85 -0.99
N GLY A 280 -57.39 -3.84 -0.95
CA GLY A 280 -57.63 -5.06 -0.20
C GLY A 280 -56.34 -5.75 0.18
N ASN A 281 -56.46 -6.86 0.88
CA ASN A 281 -55.33 -7.60 1.42
C ASN A 281 -55.20 -8.94 0.72
N THR A 282 -53.97 -9.44 0.60
CA THR A 282 -53.71 -10.81 0.19
C THR A 282 -54.03 -11.78 1.32
N ASP A 283 -54.59 -12.94 0.98
CA ASP A 283 -54.85 -14.05 1.90
C ASP A 283 -53.58 -14.88 2.17
N GLU A 284 -53.71 -15.99 2.92
CA GLU A 284 -52.61 -16.91 3.22
C GLU A 284 -51.92 -17.49 1.97
N ASN A 285 -52.63 -17.53 0.84
CA ASN A 285 -52.15 -18.01 -0.46
C ASN A 285 -51.65 -16.88 -1.36
N GLY A 286 -51.52 -15.65 -0.84
CA GLY A 286 -51.07 -14.49 -1.59
C GLY A 286 -52.11 -13.97 -2.59
N VAL A 287 -53.35 -14.47 -2.53
CA VAL A 287 -54.44 -14.09 -3.43
C VAL A 287 -55.18 -12.92 -2.83
N PHE A 288 -55.42 -11.88 -3.62
CA PHE A 288 -56.28 -10.76 -3.22
C PHE A 288 -57.60 -10.81 -3.97
N VAL A 289 -58.67 -10.41 -3.28
CA VAL A 289 -60.02 -10.28 -3.85
C VAL A 289 -60.54 -8.91 -3.44
N ILE A 290 -60.72 -8.02 -4.41
CA ILE A 290 -61.09 -6.63 -4.19
C ILE A 290 -62.36 -6.34 -4.98
N ASN A 291 -63.40 -5.88 -4.28
CA ASN A 291 -64.63 -5.45 -4.91
C ASN A 291 -64.53 -3.96 -5.24
N TRP A 292 -64.75 -3.62 -6.51
CA TRP A 292 -64.82 -2.26 -7.00
C TRP A 292 -66.16 -2.03 -7.69
N GLN A 293 -66.83 -0.92 -7.37
CA GLN A 293 -68.07 -0.54 -8.04
C GLN A 293 -67.74 0.27 -9.29
N ALA A 294 -68.09 -0.28 -10.46
CA ALA A 294 -67.84 0.36 -11.74
C ALA A 294 -68.49 1.74 -11.79
N ARG A 295 -67.68 2.75 -12.04
CA ARG A 295 -68.07 4.16 -12.16
C ARG A 295 -67.16 4.79 -13.20
N THR A 296 -67.67 5.75 -13.95
CA THR A 296 -66.83 6.56 -14.84
C THR A 296 -65.95 7.46 -13.97
N THR A 297 -64.63 7.34 -14.13
CA THR A 297 -63.67 8.20 -13.44
C THR A 297 -63.36 9.44 -14.29
N ASP A 298 -63.46 9.30 -15.62
CA ASP A 298 -63.09 10.32 -16.59
C ASP A 298 -64.28 11.13 -17.15
N LEU A 299 -63.98 12.38 -17.51
CA LEU A 299 -64.95 13.34 -18.08
C LEU A 299 -65.13 13.21 -19.59
N PHE A 300 -64.22 12.52 -20.28
CA PHE A 300 -64.10 12.53 -21.74
C PHE A 300 -64.06 11.13 -22.39
N ASP A 301 -63.94 10.07 -21.60
CA ASP A 301 -64.05 8.68 -22.03
C ASP A 301 -64.81 7.87 -20.97
N ASN A 302 -65.40 6.76 -21.39
CA ASN A 302 -66.06 5.78 -20.55
C ASN A 302 -65.12 4.61 -20.18
N THR A 303 -63.84 4.67 -20.55
CA THR A 303 -62.85 3.66 -20.19
C THR A 303 -62.23 3.88 -18.81
N VAL A 304 -61.76 2.81 -18.20
CA VAL A 304 -61.01 2.79 -16.94
C VAL A 304 -59.79 1.89 -17.13
N GLU A 305 -58.58 2.42 -16.91
CA GLU A 305 -57.30 1.73 -17.03
C GLU A 305 -56.87 1.11 -15.68
N LEU A 306 -57.39 -0.08 -15.39
CA LEU A 306 -57.14 -0.76 -14.12
C LEU A 306 -55.77 -1.41 -14.03
N TYR A 307 -55.07 -1.15 -12.93
CA TYR A 307 -53.91 -1.96 -12.54
C TYR A 307 -53.80 -2.10 -11.02
N ALA A 308 -53.17 -3.19 -10.59
CA ALA A 308 -52.87 -3.44 -9.18
C ALA A 308 -51.45 -2.99 -8.83
N LYS A 309 -51.28 -2.43 -7.63
CA LYS A 309 -50.00 -1.97 -7.10
C LYS A 309 -49.77 -2.47 -5.69
N PHE A 310 -48.56 -2.99 -5.46
CA PHE A 310 -47.99 -3.27 -4.15
C PHE A 310 -46.86 -2.28 -3.88
N GLU A 311 -46.92 -1.53 -2.77
CA GLU A 311 -45.96 -0.45 -2.44
C GLU A 311 -44.63 -0.94 -1.85
N GLY A 312 -44.52 -2.22 -1.52
CA GLY A 312 -43.33 -2.79 -0.89
C GLY A 312 -43.30 -2.63 0.64
N THR A 313 -42.33 -3.32 1.25
CA THR A 313 -41.99 -3.29 2.68
C THR A 313 -40.46 -3.33 2.82
N ASP A 314 -39.95 -3.35 4.06
CA ASP A 314 -38.53 -3.57 4.32
C ASP A 314 -38.03 -4.93 3.77
N ASP A 315 -38.93 -5.93 3.73
CA ASP A 315 -38.64 -7.28 3.28
C ASP A 315 -38.93 -7.53 1.80
N TYR A 316 -39.86 -6.77 1.20
CA TYR A 316 -40.36 -7.00 -0.17
C TYR A 316 -40.33 -5.73 -1.03
N ARG A 317 -39.88 -5.86 -2.29
CA ARG A 317 -39.93 -4.75 -3.25
C ARG A 317 -41.34 -4.49 -3.74
N GLN A 318 -41.61 -3.22 -4.05
CA GLN A 318 -42.82 -2.82 -4.77
C GLN A 318 -42.94 -3.49 -6.15
N SER A 319 -44.17 -3.73 -6.60
CA SER A 319 -44.50 -4.27 -7.92
C SER A 319 -45.84 -3.74 -8.41
N LYS A 320 -46.03 -3.76 -9.74
CA LYS A 320 -47.27 -3.42 -10.43
C LYS A 320 -47.68 -4.59 -11.33
N SER A 321 -48.98 -4.81 -11.48
CA SER A 321 -49.51 -5.71 -12.51
C SER A 321 -49.49 -5.07 -13.89
N ASP A 322 -49.86 -5.86 -14.90
CA ASP A 322 -50.29 -5.32 -16.18
C ASP A 322 -51.53 -4.42 -16.03
N VAL A 323 -51.72 -3.54 -17.01
CA VAL A 323 -52.83 -2.58 -17.08
C VAL A 323 -53.91 -3.16 -17.99
N TYR A 324 -55.17 -3.11 -17.54
CA TYR A 324 -56.33 -3.58 -18.28
C TYR A 324 -57.35 -2.47 -18.48
N VAL A 325 -57.80 -2.30 -19.72
CA VAL A 325 -58.80 -1.28 -20.07
C VAL A 325 -60.20 -1.90 -20.00
N ILE A 326 -61.11 -1.25 -19.28
CA ILE A 326 -62.52 -1.65 -19.17
C ILE A 326 -63.42 -0.52 -19.66
N GLU A 327 -64.36 -0.82 -20.54
CA GLU A 327 -65.40 0.11 -20.99
C GLU A 327 -66.62 0.09 -20.04
N VAL A 328 -66.95 1.23 -19.45
CA VAL A 328 -68.09 1.40 -18.53
C VAL A 328 -69.31 1.92 -19.30
N VAL A 329 -70.33 1.07 -19.46
CA VAL A 329 -71.54 1.33 -20.28
C VAL A 329 -72.78 1.54 -19.41
#